data_AF-A0A0E3KTV0-F1
#
_entry.id   AF-A0A0E3KTV0-F1
#
_cell.length_a   1.000
_cell.length_b   1.000
_cell.length_c   1.000
_cell.angle_alpha   90.00
_cell.angle_beta   90.00
_cell.angle_gamma   90.00
#
_symmetry.space_group_name_H-M   'P 1'
#
loop_
_entity.id
_entity.type
_entity.pdbx_description
1 polymer ?
#
loop_
_entity_poly.entity_id
_entity_poly.type
_entity_poly.pdbx_seq_one_letter_code
_entity_poly.pdbx_strand_id
1 'polypeptide(L)'
;MERPIGVTILALAAVVLAFLNAIVMLRFLGFLPFLGSLNIRIFNLWYALLYGLLAYIWMWLAQMLWQVDPQAWMFLAVIAVFNLCVDFVLLVTGGSWYDINVSVILNSLILIYVMLPGVRGAFGHD
;
A
#
# COMPACT_ATOMS: atom_id res chain seq x y z
N MET A 1 26.93 -4.12 6.53
CA MET A 1 25.55 -3.64 6.71
C MET A 1 24.63 -4.83 6.53
N GLU A 2 24.39 -5.60 7.60
CA GLU A 2 23.40 -6.68 7.57
C GLU A 2 22.02 -6.05 7.52
N ARG A 3 21.40 -6.07 6.34
CA ARG A 3 20.01 -5.66 6.17
C ARG A 3 19.14 -6.82 6.62
N PRO A 4 18.27 -6.63 7.62
CA PRO A 4 17.37 -7.69 8.03
C PRO A 4 16.47 -8.09 6.86
N ILE A 5 16.39 -9.38 6.58
CA ILE A 5 15.62 -9.93 5.44
C ILE A 5 14.16 -9.45 5.49
N GLY A 6 13.60 -9.28 6.70
CA GLY A 6 12.25 -8.75 6.91
C GLY A 6 12.01 -7.34 6.35
N VAL A 7 12.99 -6.44 6.47
CA VAL A 7 12.89 -5.07 5.93
C VAL A 7 12.88 -5.08 4.40
N THR A 8 13.65 -5.99 3.79
CA THR A 8 13.69 -6.13 2.33
C THR A 8 12.37 -6.64 1.78
N ILE A 9 11.72 -7.59 2.46
CA ILE A 9 10.39 -8.10 2.10
C ILE A 9 9.34 -6.99 2.21
N LEU A 10 9.36 -6.21 3.29
CA LEU A 10 8.44 -5.08 3.48
C LEU A 10 8.64 -4.00 2.42
N ALA A 11 9.89 -3.67 2.08
CA ALA A 11 10.19 -2.71 1.03
C ALA A 11 9.65 -3.19 -0.32
N LEU A 12 9.81 -4.47 -0.64
CA LEU A 12 9.30 -5.06 -1.87
C LEU A 12 7.76 -5.04 -1.90
N ALA A 13 7.10 -5.38 -0.79
CA ALA A 13 5.64 -5.29 -0.67
C ALA A 13 5.13 -3.86 -0.86
N ALA A 14 5.81 -2.86 -0.28
CA ALA A 14 5.49 -1.44 -0.47
C ALA A 14 5.65 -1.01 -1.94
N VAL A 15 6.70 -1.45 -2.63
CA VAL A 15 6.87 -1.19 -4.08
C VAL A 15 5.74 -1.81 -4.89
N VAL A 16 5.33 -3.03 -4.57
CA VAL A 16 4.19 -3.69 -5.24
C VAL A 16 2.91 -2.88 -5.04
N LEU A 17 2.63 -2.43 -3.82
CA LEU A 17 1.47 -1.58 -3.53
C LEU A 17 1.53 -0.23 -4.25
N ALA A 18 2.70 0.40 -4.32
CA ALA A 18 2.87 1.61 -5.11
C ALA A 18 2.49 1.39 -6.58
N PHE A 19 2.98 0.29 -7.15
CA PHE A 19 2.72 -0.04 -8.55
C PHE A 19 1.23 -0.31 -8.81
N LEU A 20 0.57 -1.06 -7.92
CA LEU A 20 -0.87 -1.33 -8.01
C LEU A 20 -1.69 -0.03 -7.95
N ASN A 21 -1.36 0.87 -7.01
CA ASN A 21 -2.04 2.17 -6.91
C ASN A 21 -1.79 3.06 -8.13
N ALA A 22 -0.58 3.02 -8.71
CA ALA A 22 -0.28 3.73 -9.95
C ALA A 22 -1.10 3.19 -11.14
N ILE A 23 -1.30 1.86 -11.23
CA ILE A 23 -2.19 1.26 -12.24
C ILE A 23 -3.61 1.76 -12.04
N VAL A 24 -4.14 1.77 -10.80
CA VAL A 24 -5.50 2.25 -10.52
C VAL A 24 -5.64 3.73 -10.88
N MET A 25 -4.66 4.57 -10.57
CA MET A 25 -4.60 5.97 -11.04
C MET A 25 -4.71 6.06 -12.57
N LEU A 26 -3.89 5.30 -13.30
CA LEU A 26 -3.90 5.30 -14.77
C LEU A 26 -5.23 4.80 -15.35
N ARG A 27 -5.92 3.88 -14.66
CA ARG A 27 -7.27 3.44 -15.02
C ARG A 27 -8.29 4.58 -14.89
N PHE A 28 -8.26 5.35 -13.79
CA PHE A 28 -9.15 6.52 -13.61
C PHE A 28 -8.87 7.67 -14.59
N LEU A 29 -7.62 7.79 -15.07
CA LEU A 29 -7.25 8.73 -16.14
C LEU A 29 -7.66 8.25 -17.54
N GLY A 30 -8.15 7.02 -17.68
CA GLY A 30 -8.57 6.46 -18.96
C GLY A 30 -7.43 5.91 -19.83
N PHE A 31 -6.19 5.84 -19.31
CA PHE A 31 -5.05 5.28 -20.05
C PHE A 31 -5.09 3.74 -20.14
N LEU A 32 -5.74 3.06 -19.19
CA LEU A 32 -5.80 1.59 -19.10
C LEU A 32 -7.23 1.03 -19.02
N PRO A 33 -8.10 1.26 -20.02
CA PRO A 33 -9.51 0.84 -19.96
C PRO A 33 -9.74 -0.68 -20.10
N PHE A 34 -8.73 -1.44 -20.52
CA PHE A 34 -8.85 -2.87 -20.85
C PHE A 34 -8.62 -3.84 -19.67
N LEU A 35 -8.17 -3.35 -18.51
CA LEU A 35 -7.83 -4.19 -17.33
C LEU A 35 -9.02 -4.45 -16.38
N GLY A 36 -10.25 -4.41 -16.89
CA GLY A 36 -11.47 -4.82 -16.16
C GLY A 36 -12.55 -3.74 -16.08
N SER A 37 -13.80 -4.20 -15.99
CA SER A 37 -15.02 -3.40 -15.84
C SER A 37 -15.10 -2.75 -14.46
N LEU A 38 -14.30 -1.71 -14.25
CA LEU A 38 -14.75 -0.68 -13.32
C LEU A 38 -15.94 0.00 -14.00
N ASN A 39 -17.01 0.33 -13.27
CA ASN A 39 -18.22 1.05 -13.76
C ASN A 39 -17.91 2.49 -14.30
N ILE A 40 -16.67 2.75 -14.72
CA ILE A 40 -16.01 4.04 -14.95
C ILE A 40 -15.69 4.30 -16.42
N ARG A 41 -16.69 4.29 -17.31
CA ARG A 41 -16.58 5.22 -18.47
C ARG A 41 -16.47 6.70 -18.05
N ILE A 42 -16.37 6.99 -16.76
CA ILE A 42 -16.27 8.31 -16.16
C ILE A 42 -14.81 8.47 -15.71
N PHE A 43 -14.00 9.05 -16.59
CA PHE A 43 -12.74 9.68 -16.22
C PHE A 43 -12.96 10.50 -14.95
N ASN A 44 -12.17 10.24 -13.90
CA ASN A 44 -12.30 10.95 -12.63
C ASN A 44 -10.95 11.38 -12.10
N LEU A 45 -10.61 12.64 -12.38
CA LEU A 45 -9.34 13.25 -11.98
C LEU A 45 -9.13 13.24 -10.46
N TRP A 46 -10.20 13.38 -9.67
CA TRP A 46 -10.10 13.40 -8.21
C TRP A 46 -9.61 12.05 -7.67
N TYR A 47 -10.22 10.95 -8.09
CA TYR A 47 -9.78 9.62 -7.69
C TYR A 47 -8.40 9.30 -8.26
N ALA A 48 -8.09 9.71 -9.49
CA ALA A 48 -6.76 9.55 -10.04
C ALA A 48 -5.70 10.23 -9.17
N LEU A 49 -5.92 11.47 -8.74
CA LEU A 49 -4.99 12.19 -7.86
C LEU A 49 -4.83 11.51 -6.51
N LEU A 50 -5.92 11.02 -5.90
CA LEU A 50 -5.85 10.31 -4.62
C LEU A 50 -5.05 9.01 -4.71
N TYR A 51 -5.30 8.18 -5.74
CA TYR A 51 -4.53 6.96 -5.96
C TYR A 51 -3.08 7.24 -6.38
N GLY A 52 -2.84 8.32 -7.11
CA GLY A 52 -1.49 8.79 -7.45
C GLY A 52 -0.71 9.23 -6.21
N LEU A 53 -1.35 9.96 -5.30
CA LEU A 53 -0.78 10.32 -4.01
C LEU A 53 -0.49 9.07 -3.17
N LEU A 54 -1.40 8.11 -3.13
CA LEU A 54 -1.19 6.84 -2.42
C LEU A 54 0.01 6.08 -2.99
N ALA A 55 0.13 6.01 -4.32
CA ALA A 55 1.26 5.39 -5.00
C ALA A 55 2.59 6.08 -4.63
N TYR A 56 2.60 7.41 -4.59
CA TYR A 56 3.76 8.19 -4.16
C TYR A 56 4.13 7.91 -2.69
N ILE A 57 3.15 7.88 -1.79
CA ILE A 57 3.34 7.57 -0.38
C ILE A 57 3.98 6.18 -0.22
N TRP A 58 3.50 5.18 -0.96
CA TRP A 58 4.07 3.83 -0.93
C TRP A 58 5.49 3.74 -1.51
N MET A 59 5.79 4.47 -2.59
CA MET A 59 7.16 4.58 -3.11
C MET A 59 8.10 5.22 -2.10
N TRP A 60 7.64 6.29 -1.45
CA TRP A 60 8.43 6.97 -0.45
C TRP A 60 8.67 6.09 0.79
N LEU A 61 7.66 5.35 1.22
CA LEU A 61 7.78 4.32 2.25
C LEU A 61 8.80 3.24 1.87
N ALA A 62 8.75 2.72 0.63
CA ALA A 62 9.73 1.76 0.16
C ALA A 62 11.17 2.30 0.26
N GLN A 63 11.37 3.58 -0.06
CA GLN A 63 12.66 4.24 0.09
C GLN A 63 13.08 4.38 1.56
N MET A 64 12.17 4.80 2.46
CA MET A 64 12.45 4.93 3.90
C MET A 64 12.78 3.56 4.53
N LEU A 65 12.06 2.51 4.16
CA LEU A 65 12.35 1.14 4.56
C LEU A 65 13.73 0.69 4.06
N TRP A 66 14.06 1.02 2.80
CA TRP A 66 15.36 0.69 2.22
C TRP A 66 16.53 1.38 2.93
N GLN A 67 16.30 2.59 3.43
CA GLN A 67 17.25 3.36 4.23
C GLN A 67 17.28 2.95 5.71
N VAL A 68 16.40 2.03 6.12
CA VAL A 68 16.24 1.59 7.53
C VAL A 68 15.97 2.78 8.46
N ASP A 69 15.13 3.70 8.01
CA ASP A 69 14.75 4.88 8.80
C ASP A 69 13.85 4.45 9.98
N PRO A 70 14.19 4.79 11.24
CA PRO A 70 13.37 4.45 12.41
C PRO A 70 11.92 4.94 12.31
N GLN A 71 11.67 6.04 11.60
CA GLN A 71 10.31 6.59 11.42
C GLN A 71 9.46 5.76 10.46
N ALA A 72 10.08 4.98 9.57
CA ALA A 72 9.38 4.17 8.57
C ALA A 72 8.44 3.14 9.23
N TRP A 73 8.84 2.60 10.40
CA TRP A 73 8.06 1.60 11.11
C TRP A 73 6.69 2.12 11.56
N MET A 74 6.65 3.26 12.25
CA MET A 74 5.39 3.86 12.72
C MET A 74 4.53 4.29 11.53
N PHE A 75 5.14 4.91 10.52
CA PHE A 75 4.39 5.40 9.37
C PHE A 75 3.76 4.25 8.56
N LEU A 76 4.50 3.15 8.39
CA LEU A 76 4.00 1.93 7.77
C LEU A 76 2.83 1.33 8.55
N ALA A 77 2.93 1.25 9.89
CA ALA A 77 1.84 0.76 10.72
C ALA A 77 0.57 1.62 10.55
N VAL A 78 0.72 2.94 10.60
CA VAL A 78 -0.39 3.89 10.48
C VAL A 78 -1.05 3.79 9.10
N ILE A 79 -0.28 3.80 8.01
CA ILE A 79 -0.85 3.75 6.65
C ILE A 79 -1.54 2.41 6.38
N ALA A 80 -1.01 1.30 6.90
CA ALA A 80 -1.59 -0.01 6.68
C ALA A 80 -2.91 -0.17 7.47
N VAL A 81 -2.98 0.33 8.71
CA VAL A 81 -4.24 0.39 9.47
C VAL A 81 -5.25 1.29 8.74
N PHE A 82 -4.81 2.46 8.26
CA PHE A 82 -5.69 3.38 7.54
C PHE A 82 -6.27 2.72 6.28
N ASN A 83 -5.45 2.05 5.46
CA ASN A 83 -5.93 1.33 4.27
C ASN A 83 -6.89 0.21 4.64
N LEU A 84 -6.62 -0.58 5.69
CA LEU A 84 -7.57 -1.61 6.14
C LEU A 84 -8.90 -1.03 6.61
N CYS A 85 -8.89 0.14 7.27
CA CYS A 85 -10.12 0.83 7.63
C CYS A 85 -10.90 1.26 6.37
N VAL A 86 -10.23 1.80 5.36
CA VAL A 86 -10.86 2.18 4.09
C VAL A 86 -11.41 0.94 3.38
N ASP A 87 -10.63 -0.14 3.29
CA ASP A 87 -11.04 -1.40 2.67
C ASP A 87 -12.27 -2.00 3.38
N PHE A 88 -12.30 -1.92 4.72
CA PHE A 88 -13.45 -2.34 5.51
C PHE A 88 -14.70 -1.49 5.21
N VAL A 89 -14.56 -0.16 5.15
CA VAL A 89 -15.68 0.74 4.77
C VAL A 89 -16.16 0.44 3.35
N LEU A 90 -15.26 0.17 2.40
CA LEU A 90 -15.62 -0.20 1.04
C LEU A 90 -16.40 -1.51 0.99
N LEU A 91 -15.99 -2.51 1.78
CA LEU A 91 -16.68 -3.80 1.88
C LEU A 91 -18.11 -3.63 2.42
N VAL A 92 -18.29 -2.80 3.45
CA VAL A 92 -19.60 -2.53 4.07
C VAL A 92 -20.50 -1.68 3.17
N THR A 93 -19.93 -0.77 2.38
CA THR A 93 -20.68 0.13 1.48
C THR A 93 -21.04 -0.51 0.13
N GLY A 94 -20.75 -1.79 -0.07
CA GLY A 94 -21.14 -2.56 -1.26
C GLY A 94 -20.05 -2.69 -2.33
N GLY A 95 -18.80 -2.40 -1.98
CA GLY A 95 -17.64 -2.68 -2.83
C GLY A 95 -17.45 -4.19 -3.08
N SER A 96 -16.98 -4.53 -4.28
CA SER A 96 -16.71 -5.93 -4.63
C SER A 96 -15.48 -6.44 -3.88
N TRP A 97 -15.60 -7.62 -3.26
CA TRP A 97 -14.45 -8.31 -2.64
C TRP A 97 -13.28 -8.50 -3.61
N TYR A 98 -13.57 -8.70 -4.90
CA TYR A 98 -12.55 -8.88 -5.93
C TYR A 98 -11.67 -7.63 -6.13
N ASP A 99 -12.20 -6.44 -5.85
CA ASP A 99 -11.45 -5.19 -6.05
C ASP A 99 -10.56 -4.85 -4.83
N ILE A 100 -10.92 -5.33 -3.65
CA ILE A 100 -10.26 -4.98 -2.37
C ILE A 100 -9.39 -6.10 -1.79
N ASN A 101 -9.55 -7.35 -2.23
CA ASN A 101 -8.87 -8.51 -1.63
C ASN A 101 -7.33 -8.37 -1.62
N VAL A 102 -6.71 -7.89 -2.70
CA VAL A 102 -5.26 -7.73 -2.80
C VAL A 102 -4.77 -6.66 -1.83
N SER A 103 -5.50 -5.54 -1.71
CA SER A 103 -5.19 -4.48 -0.75
C SER A 103 -5.28 -5.00 0.69
N VAL A 104 -6.37 -5.69 1.03
CA VAL A 104 -6.60 -6.24 2.38
C VAL A 104 -5.50 -7.23 2.75
N ILE A 105 -5.17 -8.18 1.87
CA ILE A 105 -4.15 -9.20 2.14
C ILE A 105 -2.78 -8.56 2.31
N LEU A 106 -2.39 -7.66 1.41
CA LEU A 106 -1.08 -7.00 1.48
C LEU A 106 -0.93 -6.10 2.69
N ASN A 107 -1.93 -5.27 3.01
CA ASN A 107 -1.89 -4.42 4.21
C ASN A 107 -1.90 -5.24 5.50
N SER A 108 -2.65 -6.34 5.55
CA SER A 108 -2.64 -7.26 6.70
C SER A 108 -1.28 -7.93 6.88
N LEU A 109 -0.67 -8.42 5.80
CA LEU A 109 0.68 -9.00 5.84
C LEU A 109 1.70 -7.97 6.30
N ILE A 110 1.64 -6.75 5.78
CA ILE A 110 2.51 -5.65 6.15
C ILE A 110 2.40 -5.34 7.66
N LEU A 111 1.18 -5.28 8.21
CA LEU A 111 1.00 -5.08 9.66
C LEU A 111 1.55 -6.21 10.50
N ILE A 112 1.27 -7.47 10.13
CA ILE A 112 1.80 -8.65 10.83
C ILE A 112 3.33 -8.59 10.82
N TYR A 113 3.94 -8.29 9.67
CA TYR A 113 5.39 -8.19 9.55
C TYR A 113 5.99 -7.03 10.33
N VAL A 114 5.33 -5.87 10.38
CA VAL A 114 5.82 -4.74 11.19
C VAL A 114 5.73 -5.03 12.69
N MET A 115 4.76 -5.82 13.13
CA MET A 115 4.64 -6.24 14.52
C MET A 115 5.66 -7.32 14.93
N LEU A 116 6.38 -7.95 13.99
CA LEU A 116 7.40 -8.94 14.32
C LEU A 116 8.62 -8.28 15.02
N PRO A 117 9.16 -8.91 16.08
CA PRO A 117 10.27 -8.36 16.85
C PRO A 117 11.54 -8.15 16.00
N GLY A 118 11.74 -8.98 14.96
CA GLY A 118 12.86 -8.82 14.02
C GLY A 118 12.80 -7.55 13.17
N VAL A 119 11.62 -6.96 12.97
CA VAL A 119 11.46 -5.66 12.29
C VAL A 119 11.55 -4.52 13.32
N ARG A 120 11.00 -4.68 14.52
CA ARG A 120 11.18 -3.72 15.63
C ARG A 120 12.65 -3.50 16.00
N GLY A 121 13.41 -4.58 16.13
CA GLY A 121 14.86 -4.53 16.42
C GLY A 121 15.66 -3.93 15.25
N ALA A 122 15.22 -4.12 14.01
CA ALA A 122 15.86 -3.52 12.83
C ALA A 122 15.79 -1.97 12.83
N PHE A 123 14.76 -1.41 13.45
CA PHE A 123 14.54 0.04 13.54
C PHE A 123 15.00 0.65 14.88
N GLY A 124 15.71 -0.12 15.72
CA GLY A 124 16.31 0.39 16.96
C GLY A 124 15.33 0.52 18.14
N HIS A 125 14.27 -0.29 18.17
CA HIS A 125 13.47 -0.49 19.38
C HIS A 125 13.78 -1.88 19.95
N ASP A 126 14.70 -1.90 20.94
CA ASP A 126 14.89 -3.02 21.88
C ASP A 126 13.71 -3.10 22.87
#